data_AF-A0A966Z894-F1
#
_entry.id   AF-A0A966Z894-F1
#
_cell.length_a   1.000
_cell.length_b   1.000
_cell.length_c   1.000
_cell.angle_alpha   90.00
_cell.angle_beta   90.00
_cell.angle_gamma   90.00
#
_symmetry.space_group_name_H-M   'P 1'
#
loop_
_entity.id
_entity.type
_entity.pdbx_description
1 polymer ?
#
loop_
_entity_poly.entity_id
_entity_poly.type
_entity_poly.pdbx_seq_one_letter_code
_entity_poly.pdbx_strand_id
1 'polypeptide(L)'
;MFSRRDMVAAKVISCALTCVGLLSAQIPAPQTDRVGFPAGYTTTFKKLLTVDRPDNGQIRVVWGNSIAAAVPWWETNYPYGSVLLFEAWTSKRDAAGNKLLDANGRYIPDVLGTIFVKRKEPGYGGAYATTRNGEWEYVAYRPDGSVQTSPQNSGTCTSCHIQAGPRTDWTFRRQQFGTPGGGTSPNAVMSQYAFIPDNVTVKVGTTVVWRNEDEVEHQIWVPDLYVNSDAMSDGGTYGAKFDKVGEFTVRCLLHSGMVAKVTVVK
;
A
#
# COMPACT_ATOMS: atom_id res chain seq x y z
N MET A 1 -0.90 -10.29 -89.67
CA MET A 1 -1.29 -11.71 -89.57
C MET A 1 -0.58 -12.29 -88.35
N PHE A 2 -1.33 -12.89 -87.41
CA PHE A 2 -0.97 -13.90 -86.39
C PHE A 2 0.53 -14.30 -86.28
N SER A 3 1.17 -14.54 -85.12
CA SER A 3 0.68 -15.18 -83.88
C SER A 3 1.87 -15.45 -82.93
N ARG A 4 1.63 -15.35 -81.61
CA ARG A 4 2.18 -16.17 -80.48
C ARG A 4 3.70 -16.10 -80.22
N ARG A 5 4.22 -16.19 -79.00
CA ARG A 5 3.79 -16.29 -77.58
C ARG A 5 5.15 -16.19 -76.86
N ASP A 6 5.22 -15.51 -75.72
CA ASP A 6 6.02 -15.90 -74.54
C ASP A 6 5.95 -14.76 -73.52
N MET A 7 4.92 -14.84 -72.68
CA MET A 7 4.75 -13.97 -71.53
C MET A 7 5.17 -14.78 -70.31
N VAL A 8 6.37 -14.48 -69.79
CA VAL A 8 6.85 -15.04 -68.53
C VAL A 8 6.01 -14.43 -67.40
N ALA A 9 5.11 -15.24 -66.83
CA ALA A 9 4.33 -14.86 -65.66
C ALA A 9 5.19 -15.03 -64.39
N ALA A 10 5.75 -13.94 -63.88
CA ALA A 10 6.30 -13.88 -62.54
C ALA A 10 5.14 -13.94 -61.52
N LYS A 11 5.02 -15.05 -60.79
CA LYS A 11 4.11 -15.17 -59.64
C LYS A 11 4.60 -14.23 -58.52
N VAL A 12 3.95 -13.09 -58.36
CA VAL A 12 4.05 -12.28 -57.14
C VAL A 12 3.22 -12.99 -56.07
N ILE A 13 3.87 -13.70 -55.16
CA ILE A 13 3.24 -14.20 -53.94
C ILE A 13 3.10 -12.99 -53.01
N SER A 14 1.91 -12.40 -52.99
CA SER A 14 1.56 -11.39 -51.97
C SER A 14 1.35 -12.12 -50.65
N CYS A 15 2.37 -12.07 -49.78
CA CYS A 15 2.28 -12.52 -48.40
C CYS A 15 1.47 -11.48 -47.62
N ALA A 16 0.19 -11.75 -47.38
CA ALA A 16 -0.64 -10.93 -46.53
C ALA A 16 -0.09 -11.01 -45.09
N LEU A 17 0.63 -9.97 -44.68
CA LEU A 17 1.07 -9.79 -43.30
C LEU A 17 -0.17 -9.44 -42.46
N THR A 18 -0.85 -10.46 -41.93
CA THR A 18 -1.82 -10.25 -40.85
C THR A 18 -1.07 -9.74 -39.63
N CYS A 19 -1.20 -8.45 -39.33
CA CYS A 19 -0.91 -7.89 -38.01
C CYS A 19 -1.83 -8.57 -36.99
N VAL A 20 -1.38 -9.70 -36.42
CA VAL A 20 -1.94 -10.23 -35.19
C VAL A 20 -1.56 -9.22 -34.11
N GLY A 21 -2.51 -8.35 -33.76
CA GLY A 21 -2.37 -7.50 -32.58
C GLY A 21 -2.10 -8.40 -31.39
N LEU A 22 -0.96 -8.21 -30.73
CA LEU A 22 -0.66 -8.83 -29.44
C LEU A 22 -1.69 -8.33 -28.44
N LEU A 23 -2.81 -9.05 -28.31
CA LEU A 23 -3.67 -8.94 -27.14
C LEU A 23 -2.80 -9.31 -25.94
N SER A 24 -2.44 -8.31 -25.14
CA SER A 24 -1.83 -8.54 -23.84
C SER A 24 -2.74 -9.48 -23.06
N ALA A 25 -2.24 -10.66 -22.71
CA ALA A 25 -3.01 -11.64 -21.97
C ALA A 25 -3.43 -11.02 -20.63
N GLN A 26 -4.74 -10.90 -20.42
CA GLN A 26 -5.31 -10.38 -19.18
C GLN A 26 -4.91 -11.28 -18.01
N ILE A 27 -4.43 -10.68 -16.91
CA ILE A 27 -4.05 -11.42 -15.70
C ILE A 27 -5.28 -12.20 -15.21
N PRO A 28 -5.19 -13.53 -14.98
CA PRO A 28 -6.30 -14.33 -14.48
C PRO A 28 -6.92 -13.69 -13.23
N ALA A 29 -8.26 -13.70 -13.14
CA ALA A 29 -8.98 -13.06 -12.05
C ALA A 29 -10.42 -13.63 -11.91
N PRO A 30 -11.09 -13.42 -10.75
CA PRO A 30 -12.47 -13.86 -10.54
C PRO A 30 -13.45 -13.29 -11.58
N GLN A 31 -14.50 -14.06 -11.88
CA GLN A 31 -15.54 -13.65 -12.84
C GLN A 31 -16.76 -13.03 -12.18
N THR A 32 -16.85 -13.08 -10.86
CA THR A 32 -17.97 -12.54 -10.09
C THR A 32 -17.44 -11.71 -8.93
N ASP A 33 -18.22 -10.70 -8.55
CA ASP A 33 -17.90 -9.89 -7.38
C ASP A 33 -18.30 -10.65 -6.12
N ARG A 34 -17.28 -11.13 -5.40
CA ARG A 34 -17.42 -11.74 -4.09
C ARG A 34 -16.91 -10.82 -2.97
N VAL A 35 -16.37 -9.65 -3.32
CA VAL A 35 -15.85 -8.66 -2.36
C VAL A 35 -17.02 -7.89 -1.78
N GLY A 36 -17.88 -7.35 -2.66
CA GLY A 36 -19.03 -6.52 -2.34
C GLY A 36 -18.67 -5.09 -1.94
N PHE A 37 -19.52 -4.13 -2.31
CA PHE A 37 -19.39 -2.75 -1.87
C PHE A 37 -19.75 -2.63 -0.38
N PRO A 38 -18.86 -2.09 0.47
CA PRO A 38 -19.08 -2.02 1.91
C PRO A 38 -19.97 -0.82 2.26
N ALA A 39 -21.27 -0.88 1.96
CA ALA A 39 -22.20 0.21 2.27
C ALA A 39 -22.17 0.60 3.76
N GLY A 40 -22.12 1.90 4.05
CA GLY A 40 -22.04 2.41 5.43
C GLY A 40 -20.69 2.22 6.13
N TYR A 41 -19.60 1.92 5.39
CA TYR A 41 -18.27 1.76 5.98
C TYR A 41 -17.79 2.99 6.75
N THR A 42 -18.21 4.20 6.36
CA THR A 42 -17.79 5.44 7.04
C THR A 42 -18.24 5.53 8.50
N THR A 43 -19.27 4.76 8.89
CA THR A 43 -19.75 4.66 10.28
C THR A 43 -19.42 3.33 10.93
N THR A 44 -19.23 2.26 10.15
CA THR A 44 -19.05 0.90 10.66
C THR A 44 -17.59 0.44 10.68
N PHE A 45 -16.72 1.07 9.88
CA PHE A 45 -15.30 0.74 9.80
C PHE A 45 -14.48 1.75 10.60
N LYS A 46 -13.30 1.32 11.03
CA LYS A 46 -12.32 2.20 11.67
C LYS A 46 -11.37 2.74 10.61
N LYS A 47 -11.17 4.06 10.62
CA LYS A 47 -10.12 4.69 9.82
C LYS A 47 -8.76 4.23 10.35
N LEU A 48 -7.96 3.64 9.47
CA LEU A 48 -6.65 3.10 9.78
C LEU A 48 -5.55 4.09 9.44
N LEU A 49 -5.62 4.77 8.30
CA LEU A 49 -4.52 5.62 7.85
C LEU A 49 -5.02 6.68 6.88
N THR A 50 -4.42 7.86 6.93
CA THR A 50 -4.52 8.86 5.86
C THR A 50 -3.13 9.10 5.27
N VAL A 51 -2.98 8.91 3.97
CA VAL A 51 -1.71 9.08 3.23
C VAL A 51 -1.89 10.15 2.17
N ASP A 52 -1.06 11.19 2.23
CA ASP A 52 -0.95 12.15 1.14
C ASP A 52 0.00 11.56 0.10
N ARG A 53 -0.33 11.74 -1.17
CA ARG A 53 0.43 11.20 -2.31
C ARG A 53 0.99 12.34 -3.14
N PRO A 54 2.17 12.89 -2.78
CA PRO A 54 2.77 14.01 -3.51
C PRO A 54 3.00 13.70 -4.99
N ASP A 55 3.32 12.44 -5.29
CA ASP A 55 3.56 11.88 -6.62
C ASP A 55 2.42 12.15 -7.59
N ASN A 56 1.16 12.11 -7.12
CA ASN A 56 -0.01 12.30 -7.97
C ASN A 56 -1.02 13.32 -7.45
N GLY A 57 -0.76 13.95 -6.30
CA GLY A 57 -1.65 14.92 -5.68
C GLY A 57 -2.98 14.33 -5.22
N GLN A 58 -2.97 13.11 -4.69
CA GLN A 58 -4.14 12.47 -4.09
C GLN A 58 -4.00 12.36 -2.57
N ILE A 59 -5.14 12.11 -1.93
CA ILE A 59 -5.21 11.68 -0.53
C ILE A 59 -5.82 10.28 -0.53
N ARG A 60 -5.19 9.35 0.19
CA ARG A 60 -5.70 8.02 0.41
C ARG A 60 -6.16 7.88 1.84
N VAL A 61 -7.39 7.43 2.05
CA VAL A 61 -7.91 7.14 3.39
C VAL A 61 -8.19 5.65 3.47
N VAL A 62 -7.44 4.94 4.30
CA VAL A 62 -7.54 3.51 4.50
C VAL A 62 -8.48 3.23 5.67
N TRP A 63 -9.38 2.28 5.49
CA TRP A 63 -10.34 1.82 6.48
C TRP A 63 -10.29 0.31 6.62
N GLY A 64 -10.66 -0.19 7.80
CA GLY A 64 -10.85 -1.61 8.05
C GLY A 64 -12.12 -1.87 8.84
N ASN A 65 -12.82 -2.95 8.53
CA ASN A 65 -13.93 -3.41 9.37
C ASN A 65 -13.43 -3.77 10.78
N SER A 66 -14.34 -4.04 11.71
CA SER A 66 -13.98 -4.35 13.10
C SER A 66 -12.96 -5.48 13.23
N ILE A 67 -13.04 -6.51 12.37
CA ILE A 67 -12.09 -7.63 12.31
C ILE A 67 -10.71 -7.14 11.86
N ALA A 68 -10.61 -6.52 10.68
CA ALA A 68 -9.33 -6.08 10.13
C ALA A 68 -8.67 -5.00 11.00
N ALA A 69 -9.46 -4.10 11.59
CA ALA A 69 -8.95 -3.03 12.44
C ALA A 69 -8.52 -3.50 13.84
N ALA A 70 -8.97 -4.68 14.27
CA ALA A 70 -8.53 -5.29 15.53
C ALA A 70 -7.20 -6.03 15.40
N VAL A 71 -6.74 -6.30 14.17
CA VAL A 71 -5.47 -6.99 13.92
C VAL A 71 -4.32 -6.14 14.46
N PRO A 72 -3.57 -6.64 15.46
CA PRO A 72 -2.39 -5.95 15.93
C PRO A 72 -1.34 -5.90 14.83
N TRP A 73 -0.50 -4.87 14.85
CA TRP A 73 0.55 -4.73 13.86
C TRP A 73 1.59 -5.84 13.80
N TRP A 74 1.83 -6.53 14.90
CA TRP A 74 2.75 -7.66 14.99
C TRP A 74 2.16 -8.96 14.40
N GLU A 75 0.84 -9.02 14.23
CA GLU A 75 0.16 -10.17 13.63
C GLU A 75 0.35 -10.15 12.12
N THR A 76 0.98 -11.16 11.55
CA THR A 76 1.30 -11.17 10.12
C THR A 76 0.06 -11.46 9.26
N ASN A 77 -0.96 -12.12 9.82
CA ASN A 77 -2.12 -12.62 9.09
C ASN A 77 -3.42 -11.89 9.44
N TYR A 78 -4.20 -11.46 8.45
CA TYR A 78 -5.57 -11.00 8.73
C TYR A 78 -6.52 -12.20 8.91
N PRO A 79 -7.44 -12.16 9.89
CA PRO A 79 -8.50 -13.17 10.01
C PRO A 79 -9.45 -13.15 8.81
N TYR A 80 -10.09 -14.29 8.52
CA TYR A 80 -11.20 -14.34 7.56
C TYR A 80 -12.35 -13.42 7.99
N GLY A 81 -13.07 -12.89 7.00
CA GLY A 81 -14.04 -11.80 7.19
C GLY A 81 -13.39 -10.41 7.26
N SER A 82 -12.06 -10.30 7.17
CA SER A 82 -11.39 -9.01 7.09
C SER A 82 -11.75 -8.28 5.78
N VAL A 83 -12.18 -7.03 5.93
CA VAL A 83 -12.39 -6.11 4.81
C VAL A 83 -11.53 -4.89 5.05
N LEU A 84 -10.65 -4.62 4.09
CA LEU A 84 -9.84 -3.41 4.03
C LEU A 84 -10.24 -2.65 2.79
N LEU A 85 -10.33 -1.33 2.89
CA LEU A 85 -10.53 -0.49 1.72
C LEU A 85 -9.67 0.76 1.82
N PHE A 86 -9.38 1.38 0.68
CA PHE A 86 -8.94 2.76 0.68
C PHE A 86 -9.73 3.60 -0.31
N GLU A 87 -10.06 4.79 0.14
CA GLU A 87 -10.60 5.88 -0.65
C GLU A 87 -9.45 6.57 -1.40
N ALA A 88 -9.67 6.98 -2.65
CA ALA A 88 -8.78 7.87 -3.39
C ALA A 88 -9.48 9.20 -3.67
N TRP A 89 -9.01 10.25 -3.00
CA TRP A 89 -9.51 11.62 -3.14
C TRP A 89 -8.57 12.45 -4.00
N THR A 90 -9.14 13.38 -4.76
CA THR A 90 -8.37 14.49 -5.31
C THR A 90 -8.04 15.50 -4.21
N SER A 91 -6.91 16.21 -4.37
CA SER A 91 -6.61 17.39 -3.56
C SER A 91 -7.29 18.63 -4.12
N LYS A 92 -7.83 19.47 -3.24
CA LYS A 92 -8.40 20.79 -3.56
C LYS A 92 -7.33 21.68 -4.20
N ARG A 93 -7.74 22.51 -5.15
CA ARG A 93 -6.86 23.41 -5.89
C ARG A 93 -7.33 24.86 -5.82
N ASP A 94 -6.39 25.78 -5.91
CA ASP A 94 -6.69 27.20 -6.12
C ASP A 94 -7.07 27.49 -7.58
N ALA A 95 -7.41 28.75 -7.88
CA ALA A 95 -7.78 29.18 -9.23
C ALA A 95 -6.64 29.04 -10.26
N ALA A 96 -5.39 28.96 -9.82
CA ALA A 96 -4.22 28.73 -10.66
C ALA A 96 -3.90 27.23 -10.84
N GLY A 97 -4.68 26.34 -10.21
CA GLY A 97 -4.49 24.90 -10.26
C GLY A 97 -3.47 24.35 -9.26
N ASN A 98 -2.92 25.17 -8.36
CA ASN A 98 -2.00 24.71 -7.32
C ASN A 98 -2.73 23.93 -6.24
N LYS A 99 -2.09 22.90 -5.71
CA LYS A 99 -2.64 22.07 -4.63
C LYS A 99 -2.67 22.87 -3.33
N LEU A 100 -3.83 22.91 -2.69
CA LEU A 100 -4.02 23.57 -1.41
C LEU A 100 -3.63 22.65 -0.25
N LEU A 101 -2.93 23.22 0.72
CA LEU A 101 -2.56 22.57 1.97
C LEU A 101 -3.37 23.16 3.13
N ASP A 102 -3.66 22.34 4.14
CA ASP A 102 -4.20 22.79 5.41
C ASP A 102 -3.12 23.43 6.29
N ALA A 103 -3.51 23.87 7.50
CA ALA A 103 -2.60 24.51 8.45
C ALA A 103 -1.45 23.59 8.91
N ASN A 104 -1.56 22.27 8.71
CA ASN A 104 -0.55 21.28 9.05
C ASN A 104 0.30 20.86 7.83
N GLY A 105 0.13 21.54 6.69
CA GLY A 105 0.85 21.20 5.45
C GLY A 105 0.32 19.95 4.74
N ARG A 106 -0.88 19.46 5.08
CA ARG A 106 -1.51 18.29 4.44
C ARG A 106 -2.42 18.69 3.31
N TYR A 107 -2.56 17.85 2.28
CA TYR A 107 -3.51 18.10 1.21
C TYR A 107 -4.95 18.15 1.73
N ILE A 108 -5.73 19.12 1.25
CA ILE A 108 -7.16 19.25 1.55
C ILE A 108 -7.93 18.34 0.58
N PRO A 109 -8.78 17.40 1.05
CA PRO A 109 -9.58 16.55 0.16
C PRO A 109 -10.69 17.35 -0.54
N ASP A 110 -10.99 16.97 -1.78
CA ASP A 110 -12.01 17.61 -2.61
C ASP A 110 -13.06 16.61 -3.11
N VAL A 111 -12.73 15.78 -4.11
CA VAL A 111 -13.66 14.81 -4.70
C VAL A 111 -13.19 13.39 -4.42
N LEU A 112 -14.08 12.56 -3.85
CA LEU A 112 -13.86 11.12 -3.73
C LEU A 112 -14.10 10.45 -5.09
N GLY A 113 -13.04 9.92 -5.69
CA GLY A 113 -13.13 9.29 -7.01
C GLY A 113 -13.41 7.80 -6.95
N THR A 114 -12.65 7.07 -6.15
CA THR A 114 -12.66 5.59 -6.17
C THR A 114 -12.47 5.02 -4.77
N ILE A 115 -13.17 3.92 -4.50
CA ILE A 115 -13.07 3.12 -3.28
C ILE A 115 -12.53 1.74 -3.69
N PHE A 116 -11.29 1.45 -3.34
CA PHE A 116 -10.64 0.16 -3.61
C PHE A 116 -10.85 -0.73 -2.41
N VAL A 117 -11.42 -1.92 -2.61
CA VAL A 117 -11.78 -2.83 -1.53
C VAL A 117 -11.06 -4.16 -1.75
N LYS A 118 -10.47 -4.69 -0.67
CA LYS A 118 -10.01 -6.07 -0.60
C LYS A 118 -10.70 -6.81 0.55
N ARG A 119 -11.10 -8.06 0.29
CA ARG A 119 -11.77 -8.92 1.27
C ARG A 119 -11.09 -10.27 1.35
N LYS A 120 -10.95 -10.78 2.58
CA LYS A 120 -10.37 -12.09 2.85
C LYS A 120 -11.43 -13.08 3.29
N GLU A 121 -11.53 -14.21 2.59
CA GLU A 121 -12.45 -15.30 2.92
C GLU A 121 -11.85 -16.65 2.49
N PRO A 122 -12.26 -17.77 3.11
CA PRO A 122 -11.85 -19.10 2.68
C PRO A 122 -12.11 -19.32 1.18
N GLY A 123 -11.09 -19.79 0.45
CA GLY A 123 -11.18 -20.09 -0.97
C GLY A 123 -11.12 -18.88 -1.91
N TYR A 124 -10.95 -17.67 -1.38
CA TYR A 124 -10.72 -16.50 -2.23
C TYR A 124 -9.34 -16.53 -2.88
N GLY A 125 -9.21 -15.76 -3.96
CA GLY A 125 -7.97 -15.53 -4.68
C GLY A 125 -7.51 -16.68 -5.58
N GLY A 126 -8.20 -17.83 -5.57
CA GLY A 126 -7.85 -18.99 -6.41
C GLY A 126 -7.80 -18.67 -7.91
N ALA A 127 -8.67 -17.76 -8.38
CA ALA A 127 -8.74 -17.38 -9.79
C ALA A 127 -7.53 -16.54 -10.27
N TYR A 128 -6.70 -15.99 -9.37
CA TYR A 128 -5.52 -15.20 -9.73
C TYR A 128 -4.30 -16.03 -10.17
N ALA A 129 -4.40 -17.37 -10.09
CA ALA A 129 -3.38 -18.32 -10.53
C ALA A 129 -1.98 -17.97 -10.00
N THR A 130 -1.01 -17.71 -10.88
CA THR A 130 0.38 -17.42 -10.52
C THR A 130 0.58 -16.12 -9.76
N THR A 131 -0.39 -15.20 -9.79
CA THR A 131 -0.34 -13.95 -9.01
C THR A 131 -1.12 -14.04 -7.70
N ARG A 132 -1.62 -15.22 -7.33
CA ARG A 132 -2.38 -15.39 -6.09
C ARG A 132 -1.56 -14.96 -4.88
N ASN A 133 -2.09 -14.00 -4.14
CA ASN A 133 -1.45 -13.39 -2.98
C ASN A 133 -2.26 -13.66 -1.70
N GLY A 134 -2.43 -14.95 -1.40
CA GLY A 134 -3.28 -15.41 -0.31
C GLY A 134 -4.75 -15.54 -0.71
N GLU A 135 -5.63 -15.48 0.28
CA GLU A 135 -7.07 -15.61 0.09
C GLU A 135 -7.78 -14.26 0.04
N TRP A 136 -7.21 -13.35 -0.75
CA TRP A 136 -7.72 -12.00 -0.95
C TRP A 136 -8.35 -11.86 -2.34
N GLU A 137 -9.46 -11.14 -2.42
CA GLU A 137 -10.03 -10.64 -3.68
C GLU A 137 -10.24 -9.14 -3.65
N TYR A 138 -10.23 -8.53 -4.84
CA TYR A 138 -10.15 -7.09 -5.03
C TYR A 138 -11.21 -6.60 -5.99
N VAL A 139 -11.88 -5.51 -5.66
CA VAL A 139 -12.80 -4.77 -6.55
C VAL A 139 -12.66 -3.28 -6.25
N ALA A 140 -12.78 -2.43 -7.28
CA ALA A 140 -12.85 -0.99 -7.08
C ALA A 140 -14.23 -0.47 -7.48
N TYR A 141 -14.79 0.40 -6.65
CA TYR A 141 -16.11 0.98 -6.81
C TYR A 141 -16.03 2.49 -6.86
N ARG A 142 -17.08 3.10 -7.40
CA ARG A 142 -17.39 4.52 -7.23
C ARG A 142 -18.11 4.76 -5.91
N PRO A 143 -18.23 6.01 -5.44
CA PRO A 143 -18.95 6.34 -4.20
C PRO A 143 -20.41 5.88 -4.18
N ASP A 144 -21.05 5.78 -5.34
CA ASP A 144 -22.43 5.30 -5.49
C ASP A 144 -22.57 3.77 -5.46
N GLY A 145 -21.45 3.04 -5.31
CA GLY A 145 -21.39 1.59 -5.30
C GLY A 145 -21.29 0.94 -6.68
N SER A 146 -21.33 1.71 -7.77
CA SER A 146 -21.09 1.17 -9.11
C SER A 146 -19.65 0.69 -9.28
N VAL A 147 -19.45 -0.37 -10.06
CA VAL A 147 -18.13 -0.96 -10.27
C VAL A 147 -17.29 -0.07 -11.18
N GLN A 148 -16.08 0.26 -10.74
CA GLN A 148 -15.06 0.95 -11.53
C GLN A 148 -14.01 -0.02 -12.08
N THR A 149 -13.49 -0.93 -11.24
CA THR A 149 -12.62 -2.04 -11.67
C THR A 149 -13.32 -3.33 -11.33
N SER A 150 -13.73 -4.06 -12.38
CA SER A 150 -14.47 -5.31 -12.23
C SER A 150 -13.58 -6.45 -11.71
N PRO A 151 -14.19 -7.51 -11.16
CA PRO A 151 -13.46 -8.70 -10.73
C PRO A 151 -12.53 -9.26 -11.82
N GLN A 152 -12.95 -9.26 -13.08
CA GLN A 152 -12.16 -9.77 -14.20
C GLN A 152 -10.89 -8.95 -14.43
N ASN A 153 -10.93 -7.65 -14.12
CA ASN A 153 -9.81 -6.72 -14.31
C ASN A 153 -8.96 -6.56 -13.05
N SER A 154 -9.29 -7.29 -11.97
CA SER A 154 -8.66 -7.15 -10.65
C SER A 154 -7.30 -7.85 -10.52
N GLY A 155 -6.85 -8.60 -11.53
CA GLY A 155 -5.52 -9.23 -11.51
C GLY A 155 -4.35 -8.23 -11.45
N THR A 156 -4.59 -6.96 -11.82
CA THR A 156 -3.60 -5.88 -11.60
C THR A 156 -3.44 -5.51 -10.11
N CYS A 157 -4.46 -5.76 -9.30
CA CYS A 157 -4.40 -5.53 -7.86
C CYS A 157 -3.49 -6.57 -7.19
N THR A 158 -3.58 -7.84 -7.59
CA THR A 158 -2.75 -8.89 -7.02
C THR A 158 -1.28 -8.71 -7.37
N SER A 159 -0.96 -8.38 -8.63
CA SER A 159 0.42 -8.16 -9.06
C SER A 159 1.11 -7.02 -8.29
N CYS A 160 0.36 -5.96 -7.94
CA CYS A 160 0.87 -4.90 -7.07
C CYS A 160 1.03 -5.37 -5.62
N HIS A 161 0.01 -6.04 -5.06
CA HIS A 161 0.01 -6.46 -3.66
C HIS A 161 1.00 -7.59 -3.33
N ILE A 162 1.55 -8.30 -4.33
CA ILE A 162 2.70 -9.21 -4.14
C ILE A 162 3.89 -8.47 -3.52
N GLN A 163 4.09 -7.19 -3.86
CA GLN A 163 5.21 -6.41 -3.33
C GLN A 163 5.13 -6.19 -1.81
N ALA A 164 3.92 -6.25 -1.22
CA ALA A 164 3.76 -6.15 0.23
C ALA A 164 4.30 -7.40 0.97
N GLY A 165 4.42 -8.53 0.26
CA GLY A 165 4.99 -9.76 0.78
C GLY A 165 4.06 -10.56 1.71
N PRO A 166 4.38 -11.84 1.97
CA PRO A 166 3.58 -12.71 2.84
C PRO A 166 3.65 -12.29 4.32
N ARG A 167 4.74 -11.61 4.75
CA ARG A 167 4.91 -11.14 6.14
C ARG A 167 3.85 -10.12 6.59
N THR A 168 3.17 -9.49 5.65
CA THR A 168 2.08 -8.54 5.93
C THR A 168 0.72 -9.04 5.46
N ASP A 169 0.65 -10.32 5.05
CA ASP A 169 -0.50 -10.91 4.38
C ASP A 169 -0.92 -10.09 3.17
N TRP A 170 0.09 -9.79 2.34
CA TRP A 170 -0.04 -9.11 1.05
C TRP A 170 -0.82 -7.80 1.15
N THR A 171 -0.62 -7.09 2.27
CA THR A 171 -1.32 -5.87 2.61
C THR A 171 -0.30 -4.80 2.93
N PHE A 172 -0.37 -3.72 2.16
CA PHE A 172 0.39 -2.50 2.41
C PHE A 172 -0.01 -1.90 3.76
N ARG A 173 0.75 -2.23 4.81
CA ARG A 173 0.51 -1.75 6.19
C ARG A 173 1.22 -0.42 6.40
N ARG A 174 0.73 0.38 7.35
CA ARG A 174 1.29 1.69 7.74
C ARG A 174 2.81 1.66 8.00
N GLN A 175 3.32 0.52 8.46
CA GLN A 175 4.74 0.21 8.65
C GLN A 175 5.59 0.50 7.39
N GLN A 176 5.03 0.28 6.19
CA GLN A 176 5.68 0.52 4.90
C GLN A 176 5.51 1.96 4.38
N PHE A 177 4.68 2.79 5.03
CA PHE A 177 4.31 4.15 4.54
C PHE A 177 4.55 5.27 5.56
N GLY A 178 5.25 5.00 6.65
CA GLY A 178 5.96 6.03 7.43
C GLY A 178 5.13 7.17 8.02
N THR A 179 3.91 6.95 8.54
CA THR A 179 3.22 8.01 9.32
C THR A 179 2.48 7.42 10.52
N PRO A 180 2.75 7.82 11.78
CA PRO A 180 2.07 7.30 12.97
C PRO A 180 0.68 7.91 13.18
N GLY A 181 -0.29 7.07 13.57
CA GLY A 181 -1.65 7.53 13.89
C GLY A 181 -2.62 6.40 14.24
N GLY A 182 -2.30 5.58 15.25
CA GLY A 182 -3.20 4.59 15.81
C GLY A 182 -2.46 3.56 16.65
N GLY A 183 -2.83 3.43 17.93
CA GLY A 183 -2.13 2.72 19.02
C GLY A 183 -1.95 1.20 18.89
N THR A 184 -2.05 0.66 17.68
CA THR A 184 -1.77 -0.74 17.34
C THR A 184 -0.82 -0.82 16.15
N SER A 185 0.16 0.07 16.01
CA SER A 185 1.24 -0.04 15.00
C SER A 185 2.56 0.52 15.50
N PRO A 186 3.72 0.01 15.03
CA PRO A 186 4.98 0.64 15.34
C PRO A 186 5.02 1.99 14.62
N ASN A 187 5.69 2.94 15.24
CA ASN A 187 5.82 4.30 14.76
C ASN A 187 6.84 4.40 13.60
N ALA A 188 7.81 3.50 13.58
CA ALA A 188 8.80 3.34 12.52
C ALA A 188 9.22 1.88 12.37
N VAL A 189 9.78 1.53 11.22
CA VAL A 189 10.40 0.23 10.98
C VAL A 189 11.85 0.38 10.53
N MET A 190 12.64 -0.68 10.68
CA MET A 190 13.96 -0.81 10.08
C MET A 190 13.86 -1.76 8.90
N SER A 191 14.11 -1.25 7.70
CA SER A 191 14.08 -2.02 6.46
C SER A 191 15.08 -1.45 5.47
N GLN A 192 15.73 -2.33 4.70
CA GLN A 192 16.79 -2.00 3.74
C GLN A 192 17.91 -1.15 4.38
N TYR A 193 18.30 -1.48 5.61
CA TYR A 193 19.30 -0.72 6.36
C TYR A 193 18.93 0.76 6.53
N ALA A 194 17.63 1.07 6.69
CA ALA A 194 17.13 2.41 6.93
C ALA A 194 15.97 2.40 7.93
N PHE A 195 15.78 3.52 8.64
CA PHE A 195 14.57 3.78 9.41
C PHE A 195 13.48 4.34 8.49
N ILE A 196 12.28 3.80 8.56
CA ILE A 196 11.13 4.21 7.73
C ILE A 196 9.93 4.48 8.65
N PRO A 197 9.49 5.74 8.82
CA PRO A 197 10.12 6.94 8.27
C PRO A 197 11.45 7.25 8.99
N ASP A 198 12.27 8.09 8.39
CA ASP A 198 13.51 8.61 9.00
C ASP A 198 13.24 9.75 10.01
N ASN A 199 12.02 10.31 10.02
CA ASN A 199 11.52 11.19 11.07
C ASN A 199 10.11 10.78 11.53
N VAL A 200 9.96 10.57 12.84
CA VAL A 200 8.68 10.28 13.50
C VAL A 200 8.25 11.51 14.30
N THR A 201 7.08 12.08 14.01
CA THR A 201 6.48 13.14 14.85
C THR A 201 5.42 12.56 15.79
N VAL A 202 5.55 12.81 17.11
CA VAL A 202 4.60 12.34 18.15
C VAL A 202 4.32 13.41 19.20
N LYS A 203 3.25 13.24 19.96
CA LYS A 203 2.97 14.10 21.14
C LYS A 203 3.80 13.67 22.34
N VAL A 204 4.09 14.62 23.24
CA VAL A 204 4.73 14.35 24.53
C VAL A 204 3.98 13.26 25.30
N GLY A 205 4.72 12.35 25.90
CA GLY A 205 4.18 11.18 26.61
C GLY A 205 3.96 9.95 25.72
N THR A 206 4.20 10.05 24.41
CA THR A 206 4.05 8.92 23.49
C THR A 206 5.20 7.92 23.62
N THR A 207 4.87 6.63 23.64
CA THR A 207 5.84 5.55 23.39
C THR A 207 5.99 5.35 21.89
N VAL A 208 7.20 5.58 21.38
CA VAL A 208 7.57 5.26 20.00
C VAL A 208 8.04 3.83 19.96
N VAL A 209 7.45 3.03 19.06
CA VAL A 209 7.79 1.62 18.87
C VAL A 209 8.44 1.44 17.50
N TRP A 210 9.57 0.74 17.47
CA TRP A 210 10.26 0.31 16.27
C TRP A 210 10.11 -1.20 16.07
N ARG A 211 10.10 -1.63 14.81
CA ARG A 211 10.16 -3.04 14.42
C ARG A 211 11.32 -3.28 13.45
N ASN A 212 12.03 -4.38 13.62
CA ASN A 212 12.94 -4.86 12.60
C ASN A 212 12.18 -5.63 11.51
N GLU A 213 12.29 -5.23 10.25
CA GLU A 213 11.77 -5.96 9.09
C GLU A 213 12.87 -6.47 8.14
N ASP A 214 14.13 -6.21 8.48
CA ASP A 214 15.28 -6.79 7.81
C ASP A 214 15.59 -8.19 8.36
N GLU A 215 16.27 -9.00 7.54
CA GLU A 215 16.79 -10.30 7.96
C GLU A 215 18.03 -10.17 8.86
N VAL A 216 18.71 -9.03 8.80
CA VAL A 216 19.84 -8.71 9.68
C VAL A 216 19.34 -8.14 11.01
N GLU A 217 20.13 -8.34 12.07
CA GLU A 217 19.80 -7.79 13.38
C GLU A 217 20.02 -6.29 13.44
N HIS A 218 19.18 -5.59 14.20
CA HIS A 218 19.35 -4.17 14.48
C HIS A 218 19.27 -3.89 15.97
N GLN A 219 19.80 -2.74 16.39
CA GLN A 219 19.75 -2.34 17.80
C GLN A 219 19.49 -0.84 17.89
N ILE A 220 18.37 -0.45 18.49
CA ILE A 220 17.99 0.95 18.68
C ILE A 220 18.86 1.57 19.76
N TRP A 221 19.35 2.79 19.50
CA TRP A 221 19.98 3.66 20.48
C TRP A 221 19.44 5.08 20.37
N VAL A 222 19.00 5.64 21.49
CA VAL A 222 18.56 7.04 21.62
C VAL A 222 19.46 7.73 22.65
N PRO A 223 20.53 8.43 22.21
CA PRO A 223 21.53 9.00 23.11
C PRO A 223 20.95 9.97 24.15
N ASP A 224 20.04 10.84 23.72
CA ASP A 224 19.46 11.91 24.55
C ASP A 224 18.57 11.37 25.68
N LEU A 225 18.08 10.14 25.53
CA LEU A 225 17.31 9.42 26.56
C LEU A 225 18.17 8.42 27.33
N TYR A 226 19.39 8.15 26.87
CA TYR A 226 20.27 7.09 27.37
C TYR A 226 19.57 5.71 27.39
N VAL A 227 18.86 5.37 26.30
CA VAL A 227 18.15 4.09 26.16
C VAL A 227 18.56 3.36 24.89
N ASN A 228 18.87 2.08 25.02
CA ASN A 228 19.07 1.14 23.92
C ASN A 228 18.13 -0.07 24.03
N SER A 229 17.88 -0.71 22.90
CA SER A 229 17.32 -2.07 22.86
C SER A 229 18.43 -3.12 23.02
N ASP A 230 18.04 -4.37 23.22
CA ASP A 230 18.87 -5.53 22.85
C ASP A 230 18.95 -5.65 21.32
N ALA A 231 19.77 -6.58 20.82
CA ALA A 231 19.75 -6.96 19.41
C ALA A 231 18.36 -7.49 19.04
N MET A 232 17.77 -6.91 18.02
CA MET A 232 16.45 -7.25 17.49
C MET A 232 16.65 -8.02 16.19
N SER A 233 16.40 -9.32 16.19
CA SER A 233 16.32 -10.14 14.98
C SER A 233 15.06 -9.80 14.15
N ASP A 234 14.88 -10.42 12.97
CA ASP A 234 13.70 -10.20 12.10
C ASP A 234 12.39 -10.29 12.89
N GLY A 235 11.58 -9.24 12.77
CA GLY A 235 10.30 -9.09 13.44
C GLY A 235 10.37 -8.66 14.90
N GLY A 236 11.57 -8.57 15.48
CA GLY A 236 11.82 -8.03 16.81
C GLY A 236 11.36 -6.58 16.94
N THR A 237 11.03 -6.17 18.16
CA THR A 237 10.39 -4.88 18.43
C THR A 237 10.96 -4.22 19.67
N TYR A 238 11.02 -2.89 19.67
CA TYR A 238 11.45 -2.12 20.83
C TYR A 238 10.62 -0.84 20.98
N GLY A 239 10.30 -0.46 22.21
CA GLY A 239 9.54 0.76 22.50
C GLY A 239 10.28 1.66 23.49
N ALA A 240 10.35 2.96 23.20
CA ALA A 240 10.87 3.97 24.12
C ALA A 240 9.87 5.11 24.32
N LYS A 241 9.74 5.60 25.55
CA LYS A 241 8.81 6.67 25.92
C LYS A 241 9.48 8.05 25.80
N PHE A 242 8.78 8.99 25.17
CA PHE A 242 9.26 10.34 24.91
C PHE A 242 8.48 11.37 25.73
N ASP A 243 8.97 11.67 26.94
CA ASP A 243 8.30 12.53 27.92
C ASP A 243 8.71 14.01 27.87
N LYS A 244 9.54 14.40 26.88
CA LYS A 244 10.01 15.77 26.71
C LYS A 244 9.81 16.22 25.27
N VAL A 245 9.30 17.42 25.09
CA VAL A 245 9.22 18.10 23.78
C VAL A 245 10.64 18.36 23.28
N GLY A 246 10.90 18.11 21.99
CA GLY A 246 12.22 18.28 21.39
C GLY A 246 12.45 17.37 20.19
N GLU A 247 13.63 17.47 19.58
CA GLU A 247 14.12 16.50 18.59
C GLU A 247 15.09 15.54 19.26
N PHE A 248 14.94 14.25 18.98
CA PHE A 248 15.77 13.19 19.53
C PHE A 248 16.37 12.40 18.37
N THR A 249 17.69 12.21 18.39
CA THR A 249 18.35 11.38 17.37
C THR A 249 18.21 9.90 17.73
N VAL A 250 17.89 9.07 16.75
CA VAL A 250 17.83 7.60 16.87
C VAL A 250 18.89 7.00 15.95
N ARG A 251 19.63 6.01 16.44
CA ARG A 251 20.69 5.32 15.68
C ARG A 251 20.50 3.81 15.76
N CYS A 252 20.98 3.10 14.74
CA CYS A 252 21.29 1.67 14.88
C CYS A 252 22.73 1.51 15.38
N LEU A 253 22.96 0.73 16.44
CA LEU A 253 24.33 0.46 16.93
C LEU A 253 25.10 -0.53 16.06
N LEU A 254 24.38 -1.41 15.36
CA LEU A 254 24.99 -2.44 14.50
C LEU A 254 25.32 -1.90 13.10
N HIS A 255 24.62 -0.84 12.67
CA HIS A 255 24.73 -0.27 11.32
C HIS A 255 24.89 1.25 11.41
N SER A 256 26.13 1.74 11.34
CA SER A 256 26.47 3.16 11.59
C SER A 256 25.81 4.16 10.65
N GLY A 257 25.39 3.75 9.45
CA GLY A 257 24.69 4.58 8.48
C GLY A 257 23.21 4.81 8.78
N MET A 258 22.63 4.06 9.73
CA MET A 258 21.22 4.18 10.08
C MET A 258 21.01 5.24 11.15
N VAL A 259 20.43 6.36 10.73
CA VAL A 259 20.07 7.47 11.61
C VAL A 259 18.65 7.93 11.30
N ALA A 260 17.89 8.25 12.34
CA ALA A 260 16.56 8.82 12.27
C ALA A 260 16.36 9.88 13.34
N LYS A 261 15.20 10.53 13.31
CA LYS A 261 14.74 11.49 14.30
C LYS A 261 13.39 11.09 14.88
N VAL A 262 13.17 11.48 16.13
CA VAL A 262 11.84 11.61 16.73
C VAL A 262 11.63 13.07 17.10
N THR A 263 10.64 13.72 16.47
CA THR A 263 10.18 15.06 16.83
C THR A 263 9.00 14.95 17.79
N VAL A 264 9.18 15.44 19.01
CA VAL A 264 8.14 15.43 20.05
C VAL A 264 7.53 16.82 20.15
N VAL A 265 6.23 16.91 19.91
CA VAL A 265 5.43 18.14 20.01
C VAL A 265 4.49 18.08 21.22
N LYS A 266 3.84 19.20 21.55
CA LYS A 266 2.84 19.24 22.63
C LYS A 266 1.56 18.49 22.27
#